data_AF-T1ASU3-F1
#
_entry.id   AF-T1ASU3-F1
#
_cell.length_a   1.000
_cell.length_b   1.000
_cell.length_c   1.000
_cell.angle_alpha   90.00
_cell.angle_beta   90.00
_cell.angle_gamma   90.00
#
_symmetry.space_group_name_H-M   'P 1'
#
loop_
_entity.id
_entity.type
_entity.pdbx_description
1 polymer ?
#
loop_
_entity_poly.entity_id
_entity_poly.type
_entity_poly.pdbx_seq_one_letter_code
_entity_poly.pdbx_strand_id
1 'polypeptide(L)'
;MTTTAGSLDHVREIIDTYVGLGFTGMFLRPLSPYGFAVKTKAIAAYSADRWVKFYKDGLDYILSLNKTGIPFREFYTSVILKKMLTSDDPGFVDLMSPAGIAIKGIVYNYDGAVYASDESRMLAEMGDQTFRLGSLANDSYEDVFLSDALLNPLEESFAGSVPMCDECAFEPYCGAEPVFHHTVQGDFVGRKAESSFCRRSMAVFRHLIELMRSDPDAKRIFLRWANR
;
A
#
# COMPACT_ATOMS: atom_id res chain seq x y z
N MET A 1 -4.28 11.60 0.47
CA MET A 1 -4.04 12.12 1.83
C MET A 1 -3.32 11.08 2.66
N THR A 2 -2.58 11.50 3.70
CA THR A 2 -2.09 10.60 4.75
C THR A 2 -3.08 10.63 5.90
N THR A 3 -3.63 9.47 6.27
CA THR A 3 -4.60 9.39 7.38
C THR A 3 -3.84 9.45 8.70
N THR A 4 -4.00 10.54 9.44
CA THR A 4 -3.43 10.66 10.80
C THR A 4 -4.45 10.23 11.84
N ALA A 5 -4.03 10.09 13.11
CA ALA A 5 -4.96 9.76 14.21
C ALA A 5 -6.13 10.75 14.31
N GLY A 6 -5.89 12.05 14.08
CA GLY A 6 -6.93 13.07 14.08
C GLY A 6 -7.84 13.07 12.85
N SER A 7 -7.49 12.31 11.81
CA SER A 7 -8.31 12.20 10.59
C SER A 7 -9.28 11.01 10.63
N LEU A 8 -9.04 10.04 11.52
CA LEU A 8 -9.74 8.74 11.52
C LEU A 8 -11.25 8.84 11.75
N ASP A 9 -11.73 9.92 12.36
CA ASP A 9 -13.14 10.10 12.72
C ASP A 9 -13.84 11.13 11.79
N HIS A 10 -13.16 11.63 10.75
CA HIS A 10 -13.63 12.72 9.87
C HIS A 10 -13.58 12.37 8.38
N VAL A 11 -13.74 11.10 8.02
CA VAL A 11 -13.56 10.63 6.63
C VAL A 11 -14.50 11.33 5.64
N ARG A 12 -15.75 11.60 6.05
CA ARG A 12 -16.78 12.18 5.17
C ARG A 12 -16.48 13.64 4.89
N GLU A 13 -16.16 14.41 5.92
CA GLU A 13 -15.78 15.82 5.80
C GLU A 13 -14.53 16.01 4.93
N ILE A 14 -13.58 15.08 5.04
CA ILE A 14 -12.41 15.06 4.17
C ILE A 14 -12.82 14.79 2.71
N ILE A 15 -13.67 13.79 2.45
CA ILE A 15 -14.16 13.49 1.10
C ILE A 15 -14.94 14.69 0.54
N ASP A 16 -15.82 15.30 1.32
CA ASP A 16 -16.58 16.50 0.94
C ASP A 16 -15.66 17.65 0.57
N THR A 17 -14.56 17.82 1.30
CA THR A 17 -13.56 18.84 0.97
C THR A 17 -12.94 18.57 -0.40
N TYR A 18 -12.57 17.32 -0.71
CA TYR A 18 -12.03 16.97 -2.02
C TYR A 18 -13.07 17.18 -3.14
N VAL A 19 -14.33 16.79 -2.91
CA VAL A 19 -15.43 16.99 -3.87
C VAL A 19 -15.67 18.49 -4.10
N GLY A 20 -15.74 19.29 -3.04
CA GLY A 20 -15.95 20.74 -3.11
C GLY A 20 -14.82 21.49 -3.81
N LEU A 21 -13.60 20.96 -3.76
CA LEU A 21 -12.44 21.46 -4.51
C LEU A 21 -12.41 20.96 -5.96
N GLY A 22 -13.38 20.16 -6.40
CA GLY A 22 -13.49 19.67 -7.77
C GLY A 22 -12.60 18.46 -8.10
N PHE A 23 -12.04 17.78 -7.10
CA PHE A 23 -11.32 16.53 -7.34
C PHE A 23 -12.28 15.40 -7.70
N THR A 24 -11.80 14.47 -8.54
CA THR A 24 -12.58 13.31 -9.02
C THR A 24 -12.27 12.02 -8.28
N GLY A 25 -11.43 12.09 -7.25
CA GLY A 25 -11.05 10.95 -6.44
C GLY A 25 -9.90 11.26 -5.49
N MET A 26 -9.59 10.28 -4.64
CA MET A 26 -8.53 10.37 -3.66
C MET A 26 -8.00 9.00 -3.27
N PHE A 27 -6.85 8.98 -2.58
CA PHE A 27 -6.38 7.81 -1.84
C PHE A 27 -6.70 7.97 -0.35
N LEU A 28 -7.35 6.98 0.25
CA LEU A 28 -7.53 6.83 1.69
C LEU A 28 -6.34 6.05 2.30
N ARG A 29 -5.13 6.65 2.28
CA ARG A 29 -3.89 5.90 2.61
C ARG A 29 -3.72 5.65 4.10
N PRO A 30 -3.24 4.45 4.51
CA PRO A 30 -2.83 4.23 5.88
C PRO A 30 -1.57 5.03 6.22
N LEU A 31 -1.31 5.24 7.51
CA LEU A 31 -0.05 5.78 8.00
C LEU A 31 1.05 4.70 7.88
N SER A 32 2.15 5.03 7.21
CA SER A 32 3.33 4.18 7.12
C SER A 32 4.20 4.32 8.39
N PRO A 33 4.89 3.25 8.85
CA PRO A 33 5.64 3.26 10.09
C PRO A 33 7.04 3.88 9.92
N TYR A 34 7.13 5.02 9.24
CA TYR A 34 8.39 5.68 8.91
C TYR A 34 8.40 7.14 9.40
N GLY A 35 9.61 7.68 9.56
CA GLY A 35 9.84 9.09 9.87
C GLY A 35 9.06 9.59 11.08
N PHE A 36 8.22 10.60 10.87
CA PHE A 36 7.51 11.33 11.93
C PHE A 36 6.50 10.46 12.70
N ALA A 37 5.94 9.43 12.07
CA ALA A 37 4.98 8.52 12.70
C ALA A 37 5.61 7.72 13.86
N VAL A 38 6.88 7.33 13.70
CA VAL A 38 7.66 6.62 14.73
C VAL A 38 8.10 7.59 15.83
N LYS A 39 8.63 8.78 15.45
CA LYS A 39 9.11 9.80 16.41
C LYS A 39 8.03 10.26 17.39
N THR A 40 6.75 10.26 16.99
CA THR A 40 5.63 10.76 17.82
C THR A 40 4.86 9.68 18.57
N LYS A 41 5.26 8.41 18.48
CA LYS A 41 4.47 7.25 18.97
C LYS A 41 3.02 7.23 18.45
N ALA A 42 2.73 7.97 17.37
CA ALA A 42 1.38 8.05 16.79
C ALA A 42 0.87 6.70 16.31
N ILE A 43 1.78 5.77 15.98
CA ILE A 43 1.49 4.38 15.64
C ILE A 43 0.71 3.67 16.76
N ALA A 44 0.96 4.00 18.04
CA ALA A 44 0.24 3.36 19.15
C ALA A 44 -1.25 3.74 19.21
N ALA A 45 -1.61 4.95 18.77
CA ALA A 45 -3.00 5.40 18.68
C ALA A 45 -3.67 5.04 17.33
N TYR A 46 -2.85 4.71 16.33
CA TYR A 46 -3.23 4.42 14.96
C TYR A 46 -3.21 2.90 14.72
N SER A 47 -4.28 2.21 15.13
CA SER A 47 -4.37 0.76 14.90
C SER A 47 -4.83 0.45 13.46
N ALA A 48 -4.41 -0.71 12.94
CA ALA A 48 -4.88 -1.23 11.66
C ALA A 48 -6.40 -1.27 11.59
N ASP A 49 -7.05 -1.66 12.69
CA ASP A 49 -8.51 -1.82 12.77
C ASP A 49 -9.23 -0.48 12.69
N ARG A 50 -8.68 0.58 13.31
CA ARG A 50 -9.23 1.93 13.18
C ARG A 50 -9.13 2.44 11.75
N TRP A 51 -8.00 2.22 11.09
CA TRP A 51 -7.87 2.60 9.68
C TRP A 51 -8.80 1.78 8.79
N VAL A 52 -8.96 0.48 9.03
CA VAL A 52 -9.91 -0.36 8.26
C VAL A 52 -11.33 0.18 8.41
N LYS A 53 -11.74 0.59 9.63
CA LYS A 53 -13.03 1.23 9.85
C LYS A 53 -13.14 2.54 9.05
N PHE A 54 -12.15 3.43 9.17
CA PHE A 54 -12.08 4.68 8.41
C PHE A 54 -12.20 4.44 6.89
N TYR A 55 -11.47 3.46 6.37
CA TYR A 55 -11.51 3.09 4.96
C TYR A 55 -12.89 2.60 4.53
N LYS A 56 -13.52 1.71 5.32
CA LYS A 56 -14.86 1.19 5.03
C LYS A 56 -15.91 2.30 5.04
N ASP A 57 -15.89 3.15 6.06
CA ASP A 57 -16.81 4.29 6.20
C ASP A 57 -16.64 5.29 5.04
N GLY A 58 -15.38 5.54 4.63
CA GLY A 58 -15.07 6.39 3.49
C GLY A 58 -15.50 5.79 2.15
N LEU A 59 -15.23 4.51 1.92
CA LEU A 59 -15.61 3.82 0.69
C LEU A 59 -17.13 3.74 0.54
N ASP A 60 -17.86 3.43 1.61
CA ASP A 60 -19.32 3.46 1.64
C ASP A 60 -19.86 4.85 1.24
N TYR A 61 -19.26 5.91 1.80
CA TYR A 61 -19.65 7.27 1.45
C TYR A 61 -19.35 7.60 -0.02
N ILE A 62 -18.17 7.25 -0.53
CA ILE A 62 -17.82 7.44 -1.95
C ILE A 62 -18.80 6.67 -2.86
N LEU A 63 -19.18 5.44 -2.50
CA LEU A 63 -20.18 4.67 -3.24
C LEU A 63 -21.54 5.37 -3.24
N SER A 64 -21.96 5.94 -2.10
CA SER A 64 -23.20 6.71 -2.00
C SER A 64 -23.21 7.91 -2.95
N LEU A 65 -22.10 8.67 -3.01
CA LEU A 65 -21.93 9.80 -3.95
C LEU A 65 -22.07 9.36 -5.41
N ASN A 66 -21.46 8.22 -5.76
CA ASN A 66 -21.55 7.68 -7.12
C ASN A 66 -22.98 7.24 -7.47
N LYS A 67 -23.73 6.70 -6.52
CA LYS A 67 -25.14 6.32 -6.71
C LYS A 67 -26.05 7.54 -6.88
N THR A 68 -25.72 8.66 -6.23
CA THR A 68 -26.43 9.94 -6.40
C THR A 68 -25.95 10.76 -7.60
N GLY A 69 -25.03 10.23 -8.40
CA GLY A 69 -24.58 10.87 -9.65
C GLY A 69 -23.38 11.80 -9.52
N ILE A 70 -22.66 11.78 -8.39
CA ILE A 70 -21.40 12.51 -8.19
C ILE A 70 -20.24 11.53 -8.41
N PRO A 71 -19.55 11.57 -9.57
CA PRO A 71 -18.47 10.62 -9.84
C PRO A 71 -17.25 10.96 -8.99
N PHE A 72 -16.90 10.06 -8.07
CA PHE A 72 -15.73 10.20 -7.22
C PHE A 72 -15.08 8.85 -6.97
N ARG A 73 -13.76 8.74 -7.07
CA ARG A 73 -13.06 7.44 -7.07
C ARG A 73 -12.14 7.30 -5.88
N GLU A 74 -12.21 6.16 -5.20
CA GLU A 74 -11.15 5.76 -4.27
C GLU A 74 -10.06 5.02 -5.07
N PHE A 75 -8.87 5.63 -5.15
CA PHE A 75 -7.82 5.19 -6.08
C PHE A 75 -7.16 3.88 -5.65
N TYR A 76 -7.02 3.62 -4.34
CA TYR A 76 -6.44 2.35 -3.87
C TYR A 76 -7.35 1.15 -4.19
N THR A 77 -8.64 1.31 -3.95
CA THR A 77 -9.71 0.39 -4.33
C THR A 77 -9.66 0.10 -5.83
N SER A 78 -9.47 1.14 -6.65
CA SER A 78 -9.41 0.99 -8.10
C SER A 78 -8.20 0.16 -8.55
N VAL A 79 -7.04 0.36 -7.93
CA VAL A 79 -5.83 -0.45 -8.17
C VAL A 79 -6.09 -1.92 -7.82
N ILE A 80 -6.65 -2.17 -6.63
CA ILE A 80 -6.99 -3.53 -6.19
C ILE A 80 -7.99 -4.19 -7.13
N LEU A 81 -9.07 -3.48 -7.48
CA LEU A 81 -10.11 -3.99 -8.37
C LEU A 81 -9.58 -4.30 -9.77
N LYS A 82 -8.62 -3.53 -10.27
CA LYS A 82 -7.94 -3.84 -11.55
C LYS A 82 -7.28 -5.21 -11.47
N LYS A 83 -6.45 -5.44 -10.45
CA LYS A 83 -5.77 -6.72 -10.21
C LYS A 83 -6.74 -7.88 -9.95
N MET A 84 -7.90 -7.61 -9.32
CA MET A 84 -8.91 -8.63 -9.03
C MET A 84 -9.79 -9.01 -10.22
N LEU A 85 -10.11 -8.06 -11.11
CA LEU A 85 -11.19 -8.20 -12.09
C LEU A 85 -10.70 -8.15 -13.54
N THR A 86 -9.42 -7.89 -13.78
CA THR A 86 -8.81 -7.91 -15.12
C THR A 86 -7.52 -8.74 -15.11
N SER A 87 -6.94 -8.96 -16.29
CA SER A 87 -5.64 -9.62 -16.44
C SER A 87 -4.46 -8.64 -16.36
N ASP A 88 -4.71 -7.37 -16.05
CA ASP A 88 -3.68 -6.33 -16.03
C ASP A 88 -3.14 -6.13 -14.60
N ASP A 89 -1.82 -6.13 -14.43
CA ASP A 89 -1.21 -5.67 -13.19
C ASP A 89 -1.02 -4.14 -13.24
N PRO A 90 -1.62 -3.36 -12.31
CA PRO A 90 -1.46 -1.91 -12.29
C PRO A 90 -0.03 -1.45 -11.95
N GLY A 91 0.85 -2.36 -11.52
CA GLY A 91 2.22 -2.06 -11.11
C GLY A 91 2.26 -1.14 -9.90
N PHE A 92 1.38 -1.38 -8.93
CA PHE A 92 1.40 -0.67 -7.65
C PHE A 92 2.38 -1.38 -6.71
N VAL A 93 3.48 -0.70 -6.38
CA VAL A 93 4.66 -1.28 -5.70
C VAL A 93 4.29 -2.22 -4.53
N ASP A 94 3.41 -1.76 -3.63
CA ASP A 94 3.02 -2.52 -2.42
C ASP A 94 2.11 -3.73 -2.68
N LEU A 95 1.61 -3.88 -3.91
CA LEU A 95 0.72 -4.98 -4.34
C LEU A 95 1.38 -5.86 -5.40
N MET A 96 2.71 -5.88 -5.44
CA MET A 96 3.51 -6.74 -6.32
C MET A 96 4.21 -7.85 -5.55
N SER A 97 4.31 -9.02 -6.17
CA SER A 97 5.16 -10.14 -5.75
C SER A 97 5.83 -10.74 -6.99
N PRO A 98 7.18 -10.76 -7.11
CA PRO A 98 8.18 -10.19 -6.19
C PRO A 98 7.93 -8.72 -5.85
N ALA A 99 8.44 -8.25 -4.69
CA ALA A 99 8.17 -6.91 -4.20
C ALA A 99 8.57 -5.85 -5.24
N GLY A 100 7.77 -4.79 -5.37
CA GLY A 100 7.99 -3.78 -6.41
C GLY A 100 9.23 -2.88 -6.21
N ILE A 101 9.98 -3.07 -5.11
CA ILE A 101 11.16 -2.27 -4.77
C ILE A 101 12.27 -2.46 -5.81
N ALA A 102 12.79 -1.37 -6.36
CA ALA A 102 13.68 -1.27 -7.52
C ALA A 102 13.16 -1.89 -8.84
N ILE A 103 12.21 -2.82 -8.80
CA ILE A 103 11.59 -3.44 -9.99
C ILE A 103 10.64 -2.45 -10.67
N LYS A 104 9.77 -1.80 -9.89
CA LYS A 104 8.75 -0.89 -10.41
C LYS A 104 9.05 0.58 -10.13
N GLY A 105 9.89 0.86 -9.14
CA GLY A 105 10.40 2.20 -8.86
C GLY A 105 11.72 2.12 -8.11
N ILE A 106 12.64 3.02 -8.48
CA ILE A 106 13.92 3.22 -7.81
C ILE A 106 14.01 4.68 -7.37
N VAL A 107 14.67 4.93 -6.25
CA VAL A 107 14.71 6.27 -5.65
C VAL A 107 16.14 6.78 -5.56
N TYR A 108 16.36 7.98 -6.10
CA TYR A 108 17.61 8.72 -5.96
C TYR A 108 17.44 9.80 -4.91
N ASN A 109 18.34 9.82 -3.93
CA ASN A 109 18.35 10.83 -2.88
C ASN A 109 19.24 12.02 -3.26
N TYR A 110 19.09 13.14 -2.55
CA TYR A 110 19.77 14.40 -2.84
C TYR A 110 21.31 14.31 -2.73
N ASP A 111 21.82 13.34 -1.99
CA ASP A 111 23.25 13.04 -1.82
C ASP A 111 23.78 12.04 -2.87
N GLY A 112 22.95 11.66 -3.83
CA GLY A 112 23.29 10.69 -4.87
C GLY A 112 23.25 9.23 -4.40
N ALA A 113 22.77 8.94 -3.18
CA ALA A 113 22.49 7.56 -2.76
C ALA A 113 21.26 7.00 -3.49
N VAL A 114 21.29 5.71 -3.78
CA VAL A 114 20.24 4.97 -4.48
C VAL A 114 19.54 4.04 -3.50
N TYR A 115 18.21 4.07 -3.49
CA TYR A 115 17.36 3.29 -2.59
C TYR A 115 16.30 2.51 -3.35
N ALA A 116 15.88 1.37 -2.78
CA ALA A 116 14.94 0.45 -3.41
C ALA A 116 13.50 1.00 -3.52
N SER A 117 13.14 2.02 -2.74
CA SER A 117 11.79 2.61 -2.65
C SER A 117 11.82 3.95 -1.90
N ASP A 118 10.69 4.66 -1.85
CA ASP A 118 10.62 5.87 -1.01
C ASP A 118 10.64 5.50 0.48
N GLU A 119 10.01 4.38 0.84
CA GLU A 119 10.00 3.82 2.19
C GLU A 119 11.40 3.46 2.68
N SER A 120 12.24 2.87 1.82
CA SER A 120 13.63 2.56 2.18
C SER A 120 14.49 3.81 2.34
N ARG A 121 14.27 4.84 1.50
CA ARG A 121 14.89 6.16 1.70
C ARG A 121 14.43 6.78 3.03
N MET A 122 13.15 6.69 3.38
CA MET A 122 12.63 7.17 4.66
C MET A 122 13.20 6.40 5.86
N LEU A 123 13.43 5.10 5.71
CA LEU A 123 14.09 4.25 6.71
C LEU A 123 15.56 4.65 6.91
N ALA A 124 16.26 5.02 5.84
CA ALA A 124 17.63 5.53 5.92
C ALA A 124 17.74 6.83 6.73
N GLU A 125 16.75 7.73 6.62
CA GLU A 125 16.64 8.94 7.46
C GLU A 125 16.38 8.64 8.94
N MET A 126 16.03 7.39 9.27
CA MET A 126 15.92 6.89 10.64
C MET A 126 17.19 6.17 11.11
N GLY A 127 18.24 6.13 10.28
CA GLY A 127 19.54 5.53 10.59
C GLY A 127 19.70 4.08 10.12
N ASP A 128 18.73 3.51 9.41
CA ASP A 128 18.79 2.15 8.90
C ASP A 128 18.92 2.15 7.36
N GLN A 129 20.11 1.80 6.87
CA GLN A 129 20.45 1.79 5.45
C GLN A 129 20.35 0.40 4.81
N THR A 130 19.63 -0.55 5.41
CA THR A 130 19.50 -1.94 4.92
C THR A 130 19.13 -2.03 3.44
N PHE A 131 18.32 -1.11 2.95
CA PHE A 131 17.81 -1.06 1.57
C PHE A 131 18.49 0.01 0.69
N ARG A 132 19.69 0.47 1.08
CA ARG A 132 20.51 1.32 0.22
C ARG A 132 21.22 0.43 -0.82
N LEU A 133 20.95 0.69 -2.08
CA LEU A 133 21.43 -0.13 -3.21
C LEU A 133 22.79 0.32 -3.74
N GLY A 134 23.17 1.58 -3.52
CA GLY A 134 24.44 2.12 -3.99
C GLY A 134 24.47 3.66 -4.02
N SER A 135 25.28 4.19 -4.93
CA SER A 135 25.45 5.62 -5.21
C SER A 135 25.70 5.87 -6.70
N LEU A 136 25.05 6.91 -7.23
CA LEU A 136 25.22 7.36 -8.61
C LEU A 136 26.67 7.75 -8.98
N ALA A 137 27.49 8.11 -7.99
CA ALA A 137 28.85 8.55 -8.23
C ALA A 137 29.84 7.39 -8.43
N ASN A 138 29.56 6.22 -7.85
CA ASN A 138 30.53 5.15 -7.68
C ASN A 138 30.08 3.81 -8.25
N ASP A 139 28.76 3.56 -8.31
CA ASP A 139 28.21 2.25 -8.63
C ASP A 139 27.60 2.27 -10.04
N SER A 140 27.82 1.18 -10.78
CA SER A 140 27.20 0.94 -12.08
C SER A 140 25.73 0.54 -11.94
N TYR A 141 25.04 0.42 -13.06
CA TYR A 141 23.68 -0.11 -13.07
C TYR A 141 23.66 -1.55 -12.52
N GLU A 142 24.61 -2.37 -12.96
CA GLU A 142 24.75 -3.77 -12.55
C GLU A 142 25.02 -3.88 -11.04
N ASP A 143 25.88 -3.03 -10.49
CA ASP A 143 26.18 -3.02 -9.05
C ASP A 143 24.92 -2.74 -8.23
N VAL A 144 24.08 -1.79 -8.66
CA VAL A 144 22.82 -1.44 -7.98
C VAL A 144 21.80 -2.58 -8.08
N PHE A 145 21.58 -3.11 -9.28
CA PHE A 145 20.49 -4.07 -9.54
C PHE A 145 20.84 -5.53 -9.22
N LEU A 146 22.12 -5.84 -9.03
CA LEU A 146 22.59 -7.14 -8.56
C LEU A 146 23.08 -7.10 -7.11
N SER A 147 22.85 -6.00 -6.39
CA SER A 147 23.23 -5.88 -4.99
C SER A 147 22.45 -6.84 -4.10
N ASP A 148 23.11 -7.42 -3.10
CA ASP A 148 22.49 -8.23 -2.06
C ASP A 148 21.41 -7.44 -1.28
N ALA A 149 21.59 -6.12 -1.15
CA ALA A 149 20.61 -5.22 -0.54
C ALA A 149 19.27 -5.15 -1.32
N LEU A 150 19.26 -5.54 -2.59
CA LEU A 150 18.05 -5.71 -3.40
C LEU A 150 17.63 -7.17 -3.51
N LEU A 151 18.56 -8.06 -3.87
CA LEU A 151 18.23 -9.45 -4.20
C LEU A 151 17.73 -10.23 -2.98
N ASN A 152 18.37 -10.08 -1.81
CA ASN A 152 17.96 -10.78 -0.60
C ASN A 152 16.51 -10.46 -0.20
N PRO A 153 16.08 -9.19 -0.03
CA PRO A 153 14.70 -8.91 0.32
C PRO A 153 13.69 -9.32 -0.76
N LEU A 154 14.06 -9.32 -2.04
CA LEU A 154 13.17 -9.81 -3.10
C LEU A 154 12.95 -11.32 -3.03
N GLU A 155 14.03 -12.08 -2.86
CA GLU A 155 14.00 -13.54 -2.80
C GLU A 155 13.33 -14.03 -1.52
N GLU A 156 13.72 -13.48 -0.38
CA GLU A 156 13.20 -13.89 0.92
C GLU A 156 11.72 -13.54 1.09
N SER A 157 11.26 -12.40 0.57
CA SER A 157 9.86 -11.96 0.75
C SER A 157 8.90 -12.43 -0.33
N PHE A 158 9.34 -13.24 -1.30
CA PHE A 158 8.52 -13.69 -2.43
C PHE A 158 7.23 -14.38 -1.94
N ALA A 159 6.06 -13.81 -2.28
CA ALA A 159 4.80 -14.24 -1.68
C ALA A 159 4.47 -15.72 -1.94
N GLY A 160 4.90 -16.27 -3.09
CA GLY A 160 4.66 -17.66 -3.46
C GLY A 160 5.53 -18.69 -2.72
N SER A 161 6.51 -18.26 -1.91
CA SER A 161 7.38 -19.15 -1.15
C SER A 161 7.34 -18.92 0.38
N VAL A 162 6.71 -17.85 0.85
CA VAL A 162 6.71 -17.50 2.27
C VAL A 162 5.48 -18.01 3.02
N PRO A 163 5.64 -18.45 4.29
CA PRO A 163 4.55 -18.99 5.08
C PRO A 163 3.33 -18.07 5.17
N MET A 164 2.15 -18.69 5.15
CA MET A 164 0.82 -18.06 5.13
C MET A 164 0.47 -17.33 3.83
N CYS A 165 1.43 -16.83 3.05
CA CYS A 165 1.11 -16.20 1.76
C CYS A 165 0.82 -17.26 0.70
N ASP A 166 1.61 -18.33 0.66
CA ASP A 166 1.45 -19.46 -0.27
C ASP A 166 0.08 -20.17 -0.13
N GLU A 167 -0.50 -20.15 1.06
CA GLU A 167 -1.85 -20.67 1.35
C GLU A 167 -2.95 -19.58 1.36
N CYS A 168 -2.61 -18.31 1.13
CA CYS A 168 -3.55 -17.21 1.21
C CYS A 168 -4.40 -17.10 -0.07
N ALA A 169 -5.72 -17.18 0.07
CA ALA A 169 -6.65 -16.97 -1.04
C ALA A 169 -6.57 -15.57 -1.71
N PHE A 170 -5.92 -14.60 -1.06
CA PHE A 170 -5.72 -13.25 -1.60
C PHE A 170 -4.34 -13.03 -2.22
N GLU A 171 -3.43 -14.00 -2.18
CA GLU A 171 -2.09 -13.89 -2.74
C GLU A 171 -2.08 -13.35 -4.19
N PRO A 172 -2.96 -13.80 -5.11
CA PRO A 172 -2.94 -13.33 -6.51
C PRO A 172 -3.19 -11.81 -6.66
N TYR A 173 -3.78 -11.19 -5.64
CA TYR A 173 -4.12 -9.76 -5.62
C TYR A 173 -3.27 -8.94 -4.64
N CYS A 174 -2.43 -9.60 -3.85
CA CYS A 174 -1.60 -8.99 -2.83
C CYS A 174 -0.17 -8.77 -3.33
N GLY A 175 0.66 -8.13 -2.49
CA GLY A 175 2.09 -7.99 -2.71
C GLY A 175 2.90 -8.34 -1.46
N ALA A 176 4.22 -8.38 -1.65
CA ALA A 176 5.22 -8.43 -0.60
C ALA A 176 5.66 -7.01 -0.22
N GLU A 177 5.91 -6.76 1.07
CA GLU A 177 6.42 -5.45 1.53
C GLU A 177 7.58 -5.63 2.53
N PRO A 178 8.78 -6.03 2.05
CA PRO A 178 9.93 -6.31 2.91
C PRO A 178 10.43 -5.09 3.67
N VAL A 179 10.27 -3.86 3.17
CA VAL A 179 10.74 -2.66 3.89
C VAL A 179 9.89 -2.45 5.15
N PHE A 180 8.57 -2.63 5.02
CA PHE A 180 7.62 -2.57 6.14
C PHE A 180 7.89 -3.67 7.16
N HIS A 181 8.06 -4.92 6.71
CA HIS A 181 8.31 -6.05 7.61
C HIS A 181 9.64 -5.92 8.34
N HIS A 182 10.70 -5.52 7.64
CA HIS A 182 12.00 -5.25 8.25
C HIS A 182 11.90 -4.16 9.33
N THR A 183 11.20 -3.07 9.02
CA THR A 183 11.08 -1.93 9.95
C THR A 183 10.32 -2.28 11.23
N VAL A 184 9.28 -3.10 11.13
CA VAL A 184 8.41 -3.41 12.27
C VAL A 184 8.85 -4.66 13.02
N GLN A 185 9.51 -5.61 12.35
CA GLN A 185 9.77 -6.96 12.86
C GLN A 185 11.22 -7.42 12.71
N GLY A 186 12.09 -6.65 12.03
CA GLY A 186 13.52 -6.94 11.86
C GLY A 186 13.83 -8.06 10.86
N ASP A 187 12.88 -8.38 9.98
CA ASP A 187 12.98 -9.47 8.99
C ASP A 187 12.17 -9.11 7.72
N PHE A 188 12.63 -9.54 6.54
CA PHE A 188 12.00 -9.23 5.26
C PHE A 188 10.66 -9.94 5.04
N VAL A 189 10.47 -11.12 5.65
CA VAL A 189 9.23 -11.87 5.54
C VAL A 189 8.19 -11.31 6.51
N GLY A 190 8.59 -11.10 7.75
CA GLY A 190 7.70 -10.73 8.84
C GLY A 190 6.73 -11.85 9.25
N ARG A 191 6.26 -11.76 10.48
CA ARG A 191 5.23 -12.67 11.03
C ARG A 191 3.86 -12.22 10.53
N LYS A 192 3.38 -12.82 9.43
CA LYS A 192 2.17 -12.41 8.70
C LYS A 192 0.91 -12.31 9.58
N ALA A 193 0.77 -13.15 10.60
CA ALA A 193 -0.33 -13.10 11.58
C ALA A 193 -0.35 -11.80 12.42
N GLU A 194 0.81 -11.20 12.67
CA GLU A 194 0.99 -9.96 13.45
C GLU A 194 1.19 -8.74 12.55
N SER A 195 1.36 -8.95 11.24
CA SER A 195 1.59 -7.90 10.25
C SER A 195 0.33 -7.03 10.05
N SER A 196 0.45 -5.75 10.38
CA SER A 196 -0.63 -4.80 10.14
C SER A 196 -0.87 -4.54 8.65
N PHE A 197 0.17 -4.70 7.80
CA PHE A 197 0.01 -4.71 6.34
C PHE A 197 -0.95 -5.84 5.91
N CYS A 198 -0.67 -7.08 6.32
CA CYS A 198 -1.50 -8.23 5.97
C CYS A 198 -2.93 -8.07 6.49
N ARG A 199 -3.09 -7.61 7.74
CA ARG A 199 -4.41 -7.36 8.33
C ARG A 199 -5.23 -6.34 7.53
N ARG A 200 -4.62 -5.21 7.13
CA ARG A 200 -5.29 -4.18 6.33
C ARG A 200 -5.67 -4.70 4.95
N SER A 201 -4.72 -5.29 4.22
CA SER A 201 -4.94 -5.78 2.86
C SER A 201 -6.05 -6.83 2.81
N MET A 202 -5.98 -7.86 3.67
CA MET A 202 -7.03 -8.89 3.74
C MET A 202 -8.41 -8.33 4.11
N ALA A 203 -8.47 -7.36 5.02
CA ALA A 203 -9.73 -6.73 5.41
C ALA A 203 -10.34 -5.92 4.27
N VAL A 204 -9.51 -5.23 3.48
CA VAL A 204 -9.94 -4.50 2.27
C VAL A 204 -10.45 -5.49 1.23
N PHE A 205 -9.66 -6.50 0.86
CA PHE A 205 -10.06 -7.49 -0.16
C PHE A 205 -11.38 -8.18 0.19
N ARG A 206 -11.51 -8.66 1.42
CA ARG A 206 -12.74 -9.29 1.91
C ARG A 206 -13.93 -8.34 1.78
N HIS A 207 -13.76 -7.09 2.19
CA HIS A 207 -14.83 -6.09 2.14
C HIS A 207 -15.27 -5.78 0.70
N LEU A 208 -14.34 -5.67 -0.24
CA LEU A 208 -14.68 -5.45 -1.65
C LEU A 208 -15.47 -6.62 -2.23
N ILE A 209 -15.08 -7.86 -1.91
CA ILE A 209 -15.81 -9.07 -2.33
C ILE A 209 -17.22 -9.08 -1.73
N GLU A 210 -17.35 -8.77 -0.44
CA GLU A 210 -18.65 -8.69 0.25
C GLU A 210 -19.56 -7.65 -0.43
N LEU A 211 -19.06 -6.44 -0.69
CA LEU A 211 -19.81 -5.39 -1.38
C LEU A 211 -20.25 -5.83 -2.78
N MET A 212 -19.37 -6.47 -3.56
CA MET A 212 -19.73 -6.98 -4.89
C MET A 212 -20.80 -8.08 -4.84
N ARG A 213 -20.89 -8.83 -3.73
CA ARG A 213 -21.90 -9.87 -3.53
C ARG A 213 -23.23 -9.32 -3.06
N SER A 214 -23.23 -8.33 -2.18
CA SER A 214 -24.45 -7.80 -1.54
C SER A 214 -25.06 -6.60 -2.27
N ASP A 215 -24.30 -5.87 -3.08
CA ASP A 215 -24.72 -4.60 -3.68
C ASP A 215 -24.42 -4.57 -5.20
N PRO A 216 -25.45 -4.79 -6.05
CA PRO A 216 -25.29 -4.76 -7.51
C PRO A 216 -24.81 -3.41 -8.06
N ASP A 217 -25.17 -2.30 -7.41
CA ASP A 217 -24.76 -0.96 -7.84
C ASP A 217 -23.28 -0.73 -7.52
N ALA A 218 -22.83 -1.15 -6.34
CA ALA A 218 -21.41 -1.13 -5.98
C ALA A 218 -20.59 -2.00 -6.95
N LYS A 219 -21.07 -3.22 -7.28
CA LYS A 219 -20.41 -4.07 -8.28
C LYS A 219 -20.28 -3.37 -9.63
N ARG A 220 -21.33 -2.69 -10.11
CA ARG A 220 -21.28 -1.93 -11.37
C ARG A 220 -20.30 -0.74 -11.30
N ILE A 221 -20.23 -0.05 -10.16
CA ILE A 221 -19.24 1.01 -9.93
C ILE A 221 -17.82 0.43 -9.99
N PHE A 222 -17.57 -0.67 -9.29
CA PHE A 222 -16.26 -1.33 -9.23
C PHE A 222 -15.79 -1.84 -10.59
N LEU A 223 -16.67 -2.47 -11.39
CA LEU A 223 -16.35 -2.87 -12.76
C LEU A 223 -15.92 -1.67 -13.62
N ARG A 224 -16.56 -0.50 -13.44
CA ARG A 224 -16.13 0.74 -14.13
C ARG A 224 -14.79 1.24 -13.64
N TRP A 225 -14.47 1.11 -12.35
CA TRP A 225 -13.19 1.54 -11.80
C TRP A 225 -12.03 0.63 -12.24
N ALA A 226 -12.26 -0.68 -12.36
CA ALA A 226 -11.28 -1.67 -12.82
C ALA A 226 -10.91 -1.51 -14.31
N ASN A 227 -11.87 -1.08 -15.14
CA ASN A 227 -11.68 -0.94 -16.60
C ASN A 227 -11.25 0.47 -17.04
N ARG A 228 -10.82 1.32 -16.11
CA ARG A 228 -10.23 2.63 -16.41
C ARG A 228 -8.71 2.63 -16.35
#